data_AF-A0A7W9SY52-F1
#
_entry.id   AF-A0A7W9SY52-F1
#
_cell.length_a   1.000
_cell.length_b   1.000
_cell.length_c   1.000
_cell.angle_alpha   90.00
_cell.angle_beta   90.00
_cell.angle_gamma   90.00
#
_symmetry.space_group_name_H-M   'P 1'
#
loop_
_entity.id
_entity.type
_entity.pdbx_description
1 polymer ?
#
loop_
_entity_poly.entity_id
_entity_poly.type
_entity_poly.pdbx_seq_one_letter_code
_entity_poly.pdbx_strand_id
1 'polypeptide(L)'
;MKARIQHQQVEYQIEGETQPAEARVLLASDQDLTAGQPWSAAGYTVASFLSPQENAALREGLAEKVRVALRAAGAAVAADWPVEQYHQIVGDNQGLHLAVVNQTKEYPLEALPVPVALVEQRVSELCGRAVRVHNPHNGQRAFHLRLARPGRTDNNPLHRDVWLDRLRDGINIYFPVAGSTPDSSLTLVPGSHWWPEDRTERTAGGATYNGTTYSVPALKGSLEPLELVRPHPGPEQVLLFSPYLLHGGALNLNSDATRISLEMRFWAV
;
A
#
# COMPACT_ATOMS: atom_id res chain seq x y z
N MET A 1 -12.73 6.46 15.25
CA MET A 1 -13.49 6.17 14.01
C MET A 1 -13.80 4.69 13.94
N LYS A 2 -15.04 4.31 13.69
CA LYS A 2 -15.45 2.90 13.52
C LYS A 2 -15.46 2.53 12.05
N ALA A 3 -14.98 1.34 11.73
CA ALA A 3 -15.06 0.77 10.39
C ALA A 3 -15.33 -0.73 10.47
N ARG A 4 -15.76 -1.32 9.35
CA ARG A 4 -15.92 -2.77 9.23
C ARG A 4 -14.95 -3.27 8.17
N ILE A 5 -14.08 -4.20 8.55
CA ILE A 5 -13.23 -4.93 7.61
C ILE A 5 -13.86 -6.30 7.42
N GLN A 6 -14.41 -6.54 6.23
CA GLN A 6 -15.21 -7.72 5.91
C GLN A 6 -16.38 -7.91 6.90
N HIS A 7 -16.20 -8.72 7.96
CA HIS A 7 -17.21 -8.99 8.99
C HIS A 7 -16.79 -8.55 10.39
N GLN A 8 -15.59 -7.98 10.54
CA GLN A 8 -15.07 -7.56 11.84
C GLN A 8 -15.15 -6.05 11.98
N GLN A 9 -15.73 -5.59 13.09
CA GLN A 9 -15.68 -4.19 13.47
C GLN A 9 -14.29 -3.86 14.04
N VAL A 10 -13.72 -2.77 13.55
CA VAL A 10 -12.47 -2.21 14.04
C VAL A 10 -12.67 -0.76 14.44
N GLU A 11 -11.89 -0.32 15.42
CA GLU A 11 -11.88 1.06 15.87
C GLU A 11 -10.47 1.63 15.73
N TYR A 12 -10.41 2.82 15.15
CA TYR A 12 -9.19 3.55 14.92
C TYR A 12 -9.18 4.81 15.78
N GLN A 13 -8.09 5.03 16.52
CA GLN A 13 -7.82 6.27 17.23
C GLN A 13 -6.94 7.15 16.34
N ILE A 14 -7.47 8.32 15.95
CA ILE A 14 -6.83 9.20 14.98
C ILE A 14 -6.86 10.62 15.53
N GLU A 15 -5.68 11.20 15.66
CA GLU A 15 -5.47 12.55 16.17
C GLU A 15 -4.74 13.42 15.14
N GLY A 16 -5.03 14.71 15.16
CA GLY A 16 -4.48 15.70 14.25
C GLY A 16 -5.50 16.81 13.95
N GLU A 17 -4.99 17.97 13.55
CA GLU A 17 -5.81 19.11 13.13
C GLU A 17 -6.61 18.73 11.89
N THR A 18 -7.90 19.07 11.88
CA THR A 18 -8.79 18.89 10.73
C THR A 18 -8.80 20.16 9.89
N GLN A 19 -8.94 20.02 8.58
CA GLN A 19 -9.26 21.13 7.68
C GLN A 19 -10.67 20.96 7.09
N PRO A 20 -11.38 22.06 6.76
CA PRO A 20 -12.63 21.98 6.03
C PRO A 20 -12.46 21.21 4.72
N ALA A 21 -13.42 20.34 4.41
CA ALA A 21 -13.46 19.58 3.17
C ALA A 21 -14.41 20.24 2.16
N GLU A 22 -14.01 20.23 0.89
CA GLU A 22 -14.79 20.82 -0.20
C GLU A 22 -15.81 19.81 -0.76
N ALA A 23 -16.96 20.29 -1.20
CA ALA A 23 -17.98 19.49 -1.89
C ALA A 23 -17.56 19.15 -3.34
N ARG A 24 -16.43 18.49 -3.53
CA ARG A 24 -15.87 18.11 -4.83
C ARG A 24 -15.30 16.70 -4.82
N VAL A 25 -15.39 16.03 -5.96
CA VAL A 25 -14.70 14.75 -6.19
C VAL A 25 -13.32 15.04 -6.77
N LEU A 26 -12.24 14.66 -6.07
CA LEU A 26 -10.87 14.92 -6.54
C LEU A 26 -10.59 14.28 -7.90
N LEU A 27 -11.04 13.05 -8.12
CA LEU A 27 -10.80 12.35 -9.39
C LEU A 27 -11.52 13.01 -10.58
N ALA A 28 -12.57 13.79 -10.36
CA ALA A 28 -13.31 14.44 -11.45
C ALA A 28 -12.51 15.54 -12.15
N SER A 29 -11.46 16.08 -11.52
CA SER A 29 -10.55 17.08 -12.10
C SER A 29 -9.19 16.54 -12.53
N ASP A 30 -8.89 15.29 -12.18
CA ASP A 30 -7.56 14.71 -12.28
C ASP A 30 -7.53 13.59 -13.33
N GLN A 31 -6.34 13.06 -13.63
CA GLN A 31 -6.22 11.95 -14.58
C GLN A 31 -6.68 10.63 -13.96
N ASP A 32 -7.79 10.11 -14.46
CA ASP A 32 -8.26 8.76 -14.11
C ASP A 32 -7.60 7.69 -14.98
N LEU A 33 -6.63 6.97 -14.41
CA LEU A 33 -5.97 5.82 -15.03
C LEU A 33 -6.79 4.52 -14.96
N THR A 34 -7.94 4.54 -14.29
CA THR A 34 -8.91 3.44 -14.28
C THR A 34 -9.97 3.60 -15.38
N ALA A 35 -10.10 4.80 -15.96
CA ALA A 35 -11.15 5.13 -16.93
C ALA A 35 -11.15 4.20 -18.14
N GLY A 36 -12.33 3.70 -18.50
CA GLY A 36 -12.54 2.77 -19.61
C GLY A 36 -12.29 1.30 -19.26
N GLN A 37 -11.80 0.98 -18.06
CA GLN A 37 -11.63 -0.40 -17.62
C GLN A 37 -12.90 -0.95 -16.96
N PRO A 38 -13.18 -2.27 -17.04
CA PRO A 38 -14.36 -2.89 -16.42
C PRO A 38 -14.42 -2.72 -14.89
N TRP A 39 -13.28 -2.46 -14.27
CA TRP A 39 -13.10 -2.33 -12.83
C TRP A 39 -13.07 -0.86 -12.35
N SER A 40 -13.26 0.11 -13.26
CA SER A 40 -13.21 1.54 -12.95
C SER A 40 -14.18 1.93 -11.83
N ALA A 41 -15.42 1.42 -11.85
CA ALA A 41 -16.42 1.71 -10.83
C ALA A 41 -16.00 1.27 -9.42
N ALA A 42 -15.26 0.16 -9.31
CA ALA A 42 -14.70 -0.30 -8.04
C ALA A 42 -13.42 0.47 -7.66
N GLY A 43 -12.68 0.96 -8.66
CA GLY A 43 -11.42 1.68 -8.53
C GLY A 43 -10.20 0.78 -8.32
N TYR A 44 -10.38 -0.54 -8.36
CA TYR A 44 -9.31 -1.52 -8.19
C TYR A 44 -9.62 -2.82 -8.93
N THR A 45 -8.57 -3.60 -9.19
CA THR A 45 -8.70 -4.99 -9.68
C THR A 45 -7.60 -5.87 -9.11
N VAL A 46 -7.86 -7.17 -9.03
CA VAL A 46 -6.86 -8.21 -8.83
C VAL A 46 -6.67 -8.93 -10.16
N ALA A 47 -5.44 -8.93 -10.68
CA ALA A 47 -5.14 -9.47 -12.00
C ALA A 47 -3.84 -10.26 -11.99
N SER A 48 -3.68 -11.18 -12.95
CA SER A 48 -2.38 -11.82 -13.21
C SER A 48 -1.31 -10.75 -13.45
N PHE A 49 -0.13 -10.95 -12.88
CA PHE A 49 0.94 -9.96 -12.93
C PHE A 49 2.00 -10.33 -13.98
N LEU A 50 3.12 -10.89 -13.57
CA LEU A 50 4.18 -11.35 -14.47
C LEU A 50 4.04 -12.85 -14.75
N SER A 51 4.94 -13.43 -15.54
CA SER A 51 5.03 -14.89 -15.67
C SER A 51 5.38 -15.54 -14.32
N PRO A 52 5.12 -16.86 -14.15
CA PRO A 52 5.46 -17.56 -12.91
C PRO A 52 6.93 -17.42 -12.51
N GLN A 53 7.85 -17.48 -13.48
CA GLN A 53 9.29 -17.34 -13.24
C GLN A 53 9.66 -15.92 -12.79
N GLU A 54 9.09 -14.90 -13.43
CA GLU A 54 9.33 -13.49 -13.09
C GLU A 54 8.73 -13.13 -11.73
N ASN A 55 7.53 -13.63 -11.41
CA ASN A 55 6.93 -13.45 -10.08
C ASN A 55 7.76 -14.12 -8.99
N ALA A 56 8.29 -15.32 -9.24
CA ALA A 56 9.18 -16.01 -8.30
C ALA A 56 10.48 -15.22 -8.10
N ALA A 57 11.11 -14.76 -9.17
CA ALA A 57 12.33 -13.94 -9.11
C ALA A 57 12.10 -12.61 -8.38
N LEU A 58 10.98 -11.93 -8.66
CA LEU A 58 10.58 -10.70 -7.98
C LEU A 58 10.38 -10.95 -6.48
N ARG A 59 9.61 -11.97 -6.11
CA ARG A 59 9.33 -12.29 -4.71
C ARG A 59 10.61 -12.61 -3.94
N GLU A 60 11.45 -13.50 -4.47
CA GLU A 60 12.67 -13.92 -3.81
C GLU A 60 13.68 -12.76 -3.69
N GLY A 61 13.86 -11.96 -4.75
CA GLY A 61 14.75 -10.81 -4.68
C GLY A 61 14.27 -9.73 -3.70
N LEU A 62 12.95 -9.53 -3.55
CA LEU A 62 12.38 -8.62 -2.56
C LEU A 62 12.50 -9.19 -1.13
N ALA A 63 12.32 -10.49 -0.95
CA ALA A 63 12.59 -11.17 0.32
C ALA A 63 14.07 -10.99 0.72
N GLU A 64 14.99 -11.11 -0.23
CA GLU A 64 16.41 -10.88 0.02
C GLU A 64 16.71 -9.44 0.45
N LYS A 65 16.01 -8.42 -0.08
CA LYS A 65 16.14 -7.04 0.43
C LYS A 65 15.79 -6.95 1.93
N VAL A 66 14.78 -7.69 2.39
CA VAL A 66 14.40 -7.74 3.82
C VAL A 66 15.48 -8.43 4.65
N ARG A 67 16.02 -9.57 4.18
CA ARG A 67 17.13 -10.27 4.84
C ARG A 67 18.39 -9.40 4.93
N VAL A 68 18.71 -8.65 3.88
CA VAL A 68 19.81 -7.67 3.87
C VAL A 68 19.57 -6.57 4.90
N ALA A 69 18.36 -5.99 4.94
CA ALA A 69 18.03 -4.91 5.87
C ALA A 69 18.09 -5.37 7.34
N LEU A 70 17.65 -6.60 7.64
CA LEU A 70 17.81 -7.22 8.96
C LEU A 70 19.27 -7.36 9.37
N ARG A 71 20.12 -7.90 8.47
CA ARG A 71 21.56 -8.05 8.71
C ARG A 71 22.24 -6.70 8.92
N ALA A 72 21.90 -5.70 8.10
CA ALA A 72 22.41 -4.34 8.25
C ALA A 72 21.98 -3.69 9.57
N ALA A 73 20.83 -4.07 10.12
CA ALA A 73 20.36 -3.65 11.44
C ALA A 73 20.93 -4.49 12.61
N GLY A 74 21.85 -5.42 12.33
CA GLY A 74 22.56 -6.21 13.33
C GLY A 74 21.90 -7.56 13.69
N ALA A 75 20.83 -7.97 13.01
CA ALA A 75 20.22 -9.26 13.23
C ALA A 75 20.97 -10.38 12.49
N ALA A 76 21.15 -11.54 13.14
CA ALA A 76 21.74 -12.71 12.51
C ALA A 76 20.65 -13.49 11.75
N VAL A 77 20.71 -13.47 10.41
CA VAL A 77 19.71 -14.07 9.54
C VAL A 77 20.40 -14.92 8.48
N ALA A 78 19.96 -16.18 8.34
CA ALA A 78 20.44 -17.07 7.29
C ALA A 78 19.96 -16.63 5.90
N ALA A 79 20.67 -17.03 4.86
CA ALA A 79 20.36 -16.63 3.48
C ALA A 79 19.00 -17.16 2.99
N ASP A 80 18.58 -18.32 3.48
CA ASP A 80 17.33 -19.00 3.14
C ASP A 80 16.21 -18.78 4.17
N TRP A 81 16.45 -17.94 5.19
CA TRP A 81 15.49 -17.74 6.26
C TRP A 81 14.17 -17.12 5.76
N PRO A 82 13.00 -17.67 6.13
CA PRO A 82 11.69 -17.25 5.61
C PRO A 82 11.25 -15.89 6.14
N VAL A 83 11.08 -14.91 5.25
CA VAL A 83 10.85 -13.51 5.64
C VAL A 83 9.48 -13.24 6.30
N GLU A 84 8.50 -14.10 6.10
CA GLU A 84 7.23 -14.08 6.83
C GLU A 84 7.41 -14.25 8.34
N GLN A 85 8.51 -14.88 8.79
CA GLN A 85 8.84 -15.05 10.22
C GLN A 85 9.49 -13.81 10.83
N TYR A 86 9.54 -12.68 10.12
CA TYR A 86 10.19 -11.43 10.58
C TYR A 86 9.86 -11.00 12.00
N HIS A 87 8.61 -11.20 12.42
CA HIS A 87 8.16 -10.87 13.76
C HIS A 87 8.81 -11.75 14.85
N GLN A 88 9.33 -12.93 14.52
CA GLN A 88 10.04 -13.81 15.47
C GLN A 88 11.45 -13.30 15.80
N ILE A 89 12.11 -12.67 14.82
CA ILE A 89 13.42 -12.02 15.02
C ILE A 89 13.26 -10.67 15.72
N VAL A 90 12.32 -9.86 15.22
CA VAL A 90 12.17 -8.48 15.69
C VAL A 90 11.37 -8.42 17.00
N GLY A 91 10.39 -9.30 17.19
CA GLY A 91 9.51 -9.30 18.35
C GLY A 91 8.96 -7.89 18.65
N ASP A 92 9.16 -7.48 19.90
CA ASP A 92 8.73 -6.20 20.46
C ASP A 92 9.76 -5.09 20.28
N ASN A 93 10.92 -5.38 19.66
CA ASN A 93 11.99 -4.42 19.47
C ASN A 93 11.62 -3.40 18.37
N GLN A 94 10.94 -2.33 18.77
CA GLN A 94 10.53 -1.26 17.86
C GLN A 94 11.72 -0.55 17.21
N GLY A 95 12.86 -0.41 17.91
CA GLY A 95 14.07 0.20 17.36
C GLY A 95 14.61 -0.59 16.17
N LEU A 96 14.70 -1.92 16.31
CA LEU A 96 15.07 -2.82 15.22
C LEU A 96 14.05 -2.79 14.07
N HIS A 97 12.76 -2.79 14.40
CA HIS A 97 11.71 -2.68 13.38
C HIS A 97 11.88 -1.42 12.53
N LEU A 98 12.03 -0.27 13.19
CA LEU A 98 12.21 1.02 12.52
C LEU A 98 13.52 1.11 11.74
N ALA A 99 14.60 0.48 12.23
CA ALA A 99 15.87 0.41 11.51
C ALA A 99 15.73 -0.35 10.19
N VAL A 100 14.95 -1.44 10.17
CA VAL A 100 14.63 -2.18 8.95
C VAL A 100 13.70 -1.38 8.05
N VAL A 101 12.59 -0.86 8.59
CA VAL A 101 11.61 -0.06 7.82
C VAL A 101 12.29 1.15 7.17
N ASN A 102 13.22 1.83 7.85
CA ASN A 102 13.93 2.97 7.27
C ASN A 102 14.80 2.60 6.06
N GLN A 103 15.27 1.36 5.97
CA GLN A 103 16.01 0.87 4.80
C GLN A 103 15.09 0.37 3.70
N THR A 104 13.93 -0.17 4.06
CA THR A 104 13.00 -0.80 3.10
C THR A 104 11.91 0.15 2.60
N LYS A 105 11.76 1.33 3.24
CA LYS A 105 10.73 2.32 2.91
C LYS A 105 10.89 2.93 1.53
N GLU A 106 12.05 2.85 0.89
CA GLU A 106 12.29 3.38 -0.46
C GLU A 106 13.55 2.77 -1.08
N TYR A 107 13.43 2.25 -2.29
CA TYR A 107 14.54 1.76 -3.10
C TYR A 107 14.54 2.40 -4.49
N PRO A 108 15.72 2.65 -5.07
CA PRO A 108 15.83 3.06 -6.47
C PRO A 108 15.42 1.92 -7.41
N LEU A 109 14.95 2.23 -8.61
CA LEU A 109 14.42 1.23 -9.55
C LEU A 109 15.47 0.20 -9.99
N GLU A 110 16.75 0.58 -10.02
CA GLU A 110 17.87 -0.29 -10.35
C GLU A 110 18.04 -1.44 -9.34
N ALA A 111 17.46 -1.29 -8.14
CA ALA A 111 17.46 -2.32 -7.11
C ALA A 111 16.30 -3.32 -7.24
N LEU A 112 15.40 -3.13 -8.21
CA LEU A 112 14.26 -4.04 -8.43
C LEU A 112 14.79 -5.38 -8.97
N PRO A 113 14.32 -6.54 -8.45
CA PRO A 113 14.85 -7.85 -8.86
C PRO A 113 14.50 -8.28 -10.28
N VAL A 114 13.62 -7.53 -10.95
CA VAL A 114 13.23 -7.74 -12.34
C VAL A 114 13.33 -6.41 -13.09
N PRO A 115 13.53 -6.41 -14.42
CA PRO A 115 13.50 -5.18 -15.21
C PRO A 115 12.20 -4.40 -14.99
N VAL A 116 12.33 -3.12 -14.63
CA VAL A 116 11.16 -2.24 -14.41
C VAL A 116 10.25 -2.16 -15.62
N ALA A 117 10.81 -2.25 -16.83
CA ALA A 117 10.05 -2.24 -18.08
C ALA A 117 9.01 -3.37 -18.17
N LEU A 118 9.27 -4.55 -17.59
CA LEU A 118 8.30 -5.65 -17.55
C LEU A 118 7.09 -5.29 -16.68
N VAL A 119 7.36 -4.65 -15.53
CA VAL A 119 6.33 -4.18 -14.61
C VAL A 119 5.52 -3.06 -15.25
N GLU A 120 6.18 -2.06 -15.84
CA GLU A 120 5.53 -0.94 -16.53
C GLU A 120 4.67 -1.40 -17.71
N GLN A 121 5.18 -2.33 -18.53
CA GLN A 121 4.41 -2.94 -19.61
C GLN A 121 3.15 -3.62 -19.06
N ARG A 122 3.30 -4.44 -18.01
CA ARG A 122 2.16 -5.17 -17.45
C ARG A 122 1.10 -4.23 -16.87
N VAL A 123 1.51 -3.21 -16.13
CA VAL A 123 0.57 -2.22 -15.58
C VAL A 123 -0.08 -1.42 -16.71
N SER A 124 0.65 -1.11 -17.78
CA SER A 124 0.11 -0.42 -18.96
C SER A 124 -1.00 -1.22 -19.63
N GLU A 125 -0.82 -2.54 -19.78
CA GLU A 125 -1.84 -3.45 -20.31
C GLU A 125 -3.10 -3.44 -19.43
N LEU A 126 -2.94 -3.49 -18.09
CA LEU A 126 -4.06 -3.46 -17.15
C LEU A 126 -4.81 -2.11 -17.14
N CYS A 127 -4.10 -1.01 -17.37
CA CYS A 127 -4.69 0.32 -17.52
C CYS A 127 -5.27 0.57 -18.92
N GLY A 128 -4.93 -0.25 -19.92
CA GLY A 128 -5.24 -0.02 -21.33
C GLY A 128 -4.56 1.23 -21.92
N ARG A 129 -3.47 1.70 -21.30
CA ARG A 129 -2.67 2.87 -21.73
C ARG A 129 -1.26 2.80 -21.17
N ALA A 130 -0.30 3.42 -21.84
CA ALA A 130 1.08 3.45 -21.39
C ALA A 130 1.23 4.21 -20.05
N VAL A 131 1.90 3.59 -19.09
CA VAL A 131 2.29 4.19 -17.82
C VAL A 131 3.72 3.81 -17.45
N ARG A 132 4.36 4.61 -16.59
CA ARG A 132 5.73 4.39 -16.12
C ARG A 132 5.92 4.79 -14.66
N VAL A 133 6.95 4.25 -14.01
CA VAL A 133 7.37 4.60 -12.65
C VAL A 133 8.21 5.87 -12.68
N HIS A 134 7.54 6.98 -12.97
CA HIS A 134 8.13 8.31 -12.97
C HIS A 134 7.08 9.32 -12.55
N ASN A 135 7.22 9.83 -11.32
CA ASN A 135 6.33 10.82 -10.79
C ASN A 135 6.56 12.18 -11.49
N PRO A 136 5.59 12.72 -12.24
CA PRO A 136 5.76 13.98 -12.97
C PRO A 136 5.85 15.20 -12.03
N HIS A 137 5.36 15.09 -10.80
CA HIS A 137 5.31 16.20 -9.85
C HIS A 137 6.64 16.43 -9.12
N ASN A 138 7.49 15.40 -9.00
CA ASN A 138 8.74 15.49 -8.26
C ASN A 138 9.92 14.68 -8.84
N GLY A 139 9.74 14.00 -9.97
CA GLY A 139 10.77 13.17 -10.61
C GLY A 139 11.10 11.87 -9.89
N GLN A 140 10.35 11.48 -8.85
CA GLN A 140 10.61 10.27 -8.08
C GLN A 140 10.47 9.01 -8.94
N ARG A 141 11.44 8.12 -8.80
CA ARG A 141 11.54 6.82 -9.49
C ARG A 141 11.96 5.77 -8.47
N ALA A 142 11.00 5.18 -7.77
CA ALA A 142 11.28 4.30 -6.65
C ALA A 142 10.20 3.24 -6.46
N PHE A 143 10.55 2.22 -5.67
CA PHE A 143 9.59 1.26 -5.10
C PHE A 143 9.74 1.18 -3.59
N HIS A 144 8.72 0.66 -2.92
CA HIS A 144 8.68 0.59 -1.46
C HIS A 144 8.35 -0.83 -1.02
N LEU A 145 8.98 -1.27 0.07
CA LEU A 145 8.57 -2.48 0.79
C LEU A 145 7.88 -2.08 2.10
N ARG A 146 6.70 -2.63 2.34
CA ARG A 146 5.96 -2.46 3.59
C ARG A 146 6.00 -3.75 4.39
N LEU A 147 6.31 -3.63 5.67
CA LEU A 147 6.37 -4.73 6.62
C LEU A 147 5.37 -4.46 7.73
N ALA A 148 4.41 -5.36 7.95
CA ALA A 148 3.45 -5.26 9.05
C ALA A 148 3.49 -6.54 9.89
N ARG A 149 3.91 -6.44 11.16
CA ARG A 149 3.96 -7.60 12.07
C ARG A 149 2.56 -7.99 12.57
N PRO A 150 2.31 -9.28 12.84
CA PRO A 150 1.07 -9.75 13.48
C PRO A 150 0.70 -8.94 14.72
N GLY A 151 -0.55 -8.47 14.80
CA GLY A 151 -1.06 -7.79 15.99
C GLY A 151 -0.40 -6.44 16.34
N ARG A 152 0.42 -5.88 15.44
CA ARG A 152 1.08 -4.58 15.63
C ARG A 152 0.45 -3.50 14.75
N THR A 153 0.61 -2.25 15.16
CA THR A 153 0.15 -1.05 14.45
C THR A 153 1.19 -0.54 13.45
N ASP A 154 1.81 -1.45 12.71
CA ASP A 154 2.84 -1.18 11.69
C ASP A 154 2.21 -0.77 10.34
N ASN A 155 0.91 -0.48 10.32
CA ASN A 155 0.16 -0.11 9.12
C ASN A 155 -0.16 1.38 9.10
N ASN A 156 -0.14 1.98 7.91
CA ASN A 156 -0.65 3.33 7.73
C ASN A 156 -2.13 3.42 8.17
N PRO A 157 -2.59 4.60 8.62
CA PRO A 157 -4.01 4.87 8.83
C PRO A 157 -4.80 4.72 7.52
N LEU A 158 -6.13 4.70 7.62
CA LEU A 158 -7.00 4.79 6.45
C LEU A 158 -6.85 6.18 5.82
N HIS A 159 -6.54 6.25 4.52
CA HIS A 159 -6.24 7.49 3.82
C HIS A 159 -6.50 7.39 2.32
N ARG A 160 -6.45 8.53 1.62
CA ARG A 160 -6.19 8.60 0.17
C ARG A 160 -4.75 9.05 -0.05
N ASP A 161 -4.06 8.46 -1.02
CA ASP A 161 -2.70 8.88 -1.36
C ASP A 161 -2.69 10.32 -1.88
N VAL A 162 -3.72 10.69 -2.66
CA VAL A 162 -3.86 11.99 -3.33
C VAL A 162 -4.13 13.18 -2.41
N TRP A 163 -4.32 12.95 -1.11
CA TRP A 163 -4.26 14.03 -0.14
C TRP A 163 -2.87 14.65 -0.05
N LEU A 164 -1.86 13.98 -0.60
CA LEU A 164 -0.58 14.56 -0.97
C LEU A 164 -0.61 14.86 -2.48
N ASP A 165 -0.62 16.14 -2.87
CA ASP A 165 -0.79 16.54 -4.27
C ASP A 165 0.25 15.90 -5.22
N ARG A 166 1.48 15.68 -4.73
CA ARG A 166 2.54 14.98 -5.48
C ARG A 166 2.20 13.53 -5.86
N LEU A 167 1.12 12.94 -5.34
CA LEU A 167 0.69 11.56 -5.61
C LEU A 167 -0.58 11.49 -6.48
N ARG A 168 -1.07 12.63 -7.00
CA ARG A 168 -2.18 12.69 -7.96
C ARG A 168 -1.81 12.06 -9.30
N ASP A 169 -2.85 11.76 -10.10
CA ASP A 169 -2.76 11.30 -11.49
C ASP A 169 -2.08 9.92 -11.68
N GLY A 170 -1.81 9.23 -10.58
CA GLY A 170 -1.13 7.95 -10.57
C GLY A 170 -2.06 6.74 -10.47
N ILE A 171 -1.48 5.55 -10.57
CA ILE A 171 -2.08 4.27 -10.23
C ILE A 171 -1.10 3.49 -9.36
N ASN A 172 -1.61 2.77 -8.36
CA ASN A 172 -0.79 2.04 -7.41
C ASN A 172 -0.87 0.53 -7.66
N ILE A 173 0.23 -0.16 -7.45
CA ILE A 173 0.21 -1.62 -7.26
C ILE A 173 0.50 -2.00 -5.81
N TYR A 174 -0.09 -3.10 -5.40
CA TYR A 174 0.27 -3.89 -4.23
C TYR A 174 0.56 -5.32 -4.70
N PHE A 175 1.79 -5.79 -4.50
CA PHE A 175 2.19 -7.17 -4.81
C PHE A 175 2.61 -7.91 -3.53
N PRO A 176 2.02 -9.08 -3.23
CA PRO A 176 2.34 -9.85 -2.04
C PRO A 176 3.71 -10.52 -2.15
N VAL A 177 4.63 -10.12 -1.27
CA VAL A 177 5.95 -10.75 -1.14
C VAL A 177 5.86 -11.94 -0.20
N ALA A 178 5.33 -11.74 1.01
CA ALA A 178 5.18 -12.79 2.02
C ALA A 178 4.03 -12.48 2.98
N GLY A 179 3.43 -13.51 3.59
CA GLY A 179 2.43 -13.37 4.66
C GLY A 179 1.18 -12.56 4.31
N SER A 180 0.88 -12.35 3.03
CA SER A 180 -0.37 -11.73 2.59
C SER A 180 -1.46 -12.78 2.52
N THR A 181 -2.52 -12.61 3.31
CA THR A 181 -3.66 -13.53 3.45
C THR A 181 -4.96 -12.72 3.39
N PRO A 182 -6.13 -13.37 3.39
CA PRO A 182 -7.40 -12.67 3.60
C PRO A 182 -7.48 -11.89 4.91
N ASP A 183 -6.60 -12.15 5.89
CA ASP A 183 -6.57 -11.50 7.21
C ASP A 183 -5.55 -10.36 7.30
N SER A 184 -4.63 -10.25 6.34
CA SER A 184 -3.53 -9.28 6.41
C SER A 184 -3.42 -8.37 5.19
N SER A 185 -3.96 -8.73 4.03
CA SER A 185 -3.80 -7.96 2.78
C SER A 185 -4.32 -6.52 2.90
N LEU A 186 -3.93 -5.67 1.96
CA LEU A 186 -4.34 -4.26 1.96
C LEU A 186 -5.87 -4.15 2.00
N THR A 187 -6.37 -3.23 2.84
CA THR A 187 -7.78 -2.89 2.90
C THR A 187 -8.09 -1.68 2.02
N LEU A 188 -9.25 -1.70 1.37
CA LEU A 188 -9.76 -0.58 0.58
C LEU A 188 -11.29 -0.47 0.71
N VAL A 189 -11.82 0.72 0.43
CA VAL A 189 -13.27 0.97 0.32
C VAL A 189 -13.64 1.11 -1.16
N PRO A 190 -14.25 0.10 -1.80
CA PRO A 190 -14.58 0.14 -3.22
C PRO A 190 -15.44 1.36 -3.59
N GLY A 191 -15.18 1.99 -4.74
CA GLY A 191 -15.95 3.15 -5.21
C GLY A 191 -15.65 4.48 -4.48
N SER A 192 -14.91 4.47 -3.37
CA SER A 192 -14.64 5.68 -2.57
C SER A 192 -13.81 6.75 -3.29
N HIS A 193 -13.21 6.44 -4.43
CA HIS A 193 -12.52 7.39 -5.30
C HIS A 193 -13.45 8.41 -5.98
N TRP A 194 -14.77 8.11 -6.03
CA TRP A 194 -15.81 9.03 -6.51
C TRP A 194 -16.56 9.76 -5.39
N TRP A 195 -16.20 9.54 -4.12
CA TRP A 195 -16.83 10.28 -3.03
C TRP A 195 -16.32 11.72 -3.01
N PRO A 196 -17.21 12.72 -2.90
CA PRO A 196 -16.82 14.09 -2.60
C PRO A 196 -16.01 14.18 -1.30
N GLU A 197 -15.06 15.13 -1.22
CA GLU A 197 -14.21 15.28 -0.04
C GLU A 197 -15.03 15.59 1.23
N ASP A 198 -16.12 16.34 1.12
CA ASP A 198 -17.03 16.68 2.23
C ASP A 198 -17.79 15.50 2.84
N ARG A 199 -17.75 14.31 2.22
CA ARG A 199 -18.23 13.05 2.82
C ARG A 199 -17.26 12.47 3.84
N THR A 200 -16.04 12.98 3.89
CA THR A 200 -14.95 12.50 4.73
C THR A 200 -14.36 13.62 5.56
N GLU A 201 -14.00 13.33 6.80
CA GLU A 201 -13.17 14.21 7.61
C GLU A 201 -11.74 13.66 7.60
N ARG A 202 -10.74 14.50 7.35
CA ARG A 202 -9.33 14.10 7.36
C ARG A 202 -8.47 15.08 8.16
N THR A 203 -7.30 14.62 8.60
CA THR A 203 -6.27 15.54 9.09
C THR A 203 -5.75 16.44 7.97
N ALA A 204 -5.35 17.67 8.32
CA ALA A 204 -4.81 18.64 7.37
C ALA A 204 -3.46 18.18 6.81
N GLY A 205 -2.57 17.74 7.69
CA GLY A 205 -1.28 17.12 7.37
C GLY A 205 -1.19 15.71 7.94
N GLY A 206 -0.01 15.31 8.43
CA GLY A 206 0.20 14.04 9.11
C GLY A 206 -0.75 13.81 10.30
N ALA A 207 -0.77 12.58 10.81
CA ALA A 207 -1.69 12.15 11.87
C ALA A 207 -0.98 11.27 12.89
N THR A 208 -1.48 11.26 14.13
CA THR A 208 -1.16 10.20 15.09
C THR A 208 -2.24 9.15 15.01
N TYR A 209 -1.85 7.93 14.67
CA TYR A 209 -2.73 6.77 14.51
C TYR A 209 -2.32 5.68 15.51
N ASN A 210 -3.22 5.33 16.43
CA ASN A 210 -2.97 4.39 17.53
C ASN A 210 -1.62 4.64 18.24
N GLY A 211 -1.33 5.91 18.57
CA GLY A 211 -0.11 6.34 19.25
C GLY A 211 1.15 6.44 18.37
N THR A 212 1.07 6.15 17.06
CA THR A 212 2.21 6.26 16.13
C THR A 212 2.00 7.43 15.17
N THR A 213 3.01 8.28 15.01
CA THR A 213 2.95 9.43 14.10
C THR A 213 3.26 9.03 12.65
N TYR A 214 2.40 9.46 11.74
CA TYR A 214 2.52 9.29 10.30
C TYR A 214 2.55 10.64 9.60
N SER A 215 3.30 10.74 8.51
CA SER A 215 3.38 11.96 7.70
C SER A 215 2.22 12.10 6.70
N VAL A 216 1.47 11.02 6.47
CA VAL A 216 0.31 11.02 5.57
C VAL A 216 -0.94 11.51 6.31
N PRO A 217 -1.81 12.29 5.64
CA PRO A 217 -3.12 12.60 6.19
C PRO A 217 -3.95 11.35 6.41
N ALA A 218 -4.74 11.35 7.49
CA ALA A 218 -5.57 10.23 7.91
C ALA A 218 -7.05 10.60 7.92
N LEU A 219 -7.90 9.64 7.57
CA LEU A 219 -9.35 9.74 7.68
C LEU A 219 -9.76 9.73 9.15
N LYS A 220 -10.34 10.83 9.67
CA LYS A 220 -10.87 10.93 11.03
C LYS A 220 -12.33 10.49 11.13
N GLY A 221 -13.10 10.68 10.06
CA GLY A 221 -14.53 10.42 10.04
C GLY A 221 -15.07 10.27 8.62
N SER A 222 -16.25 9.68 8.52
CA SER A 222 -16.97 9.48 7.25
C SER A 222 -18.46 9.58 7.52
N LEU A 223 -19.17 10.27 6.62
CA LEU A 223 -20.64 10.26 6.59
C LEU A 223 -21.18 8.96 6.00
N GLU A 224 -20.36 8.29 5.18
CA GLU A 224 -20.66 6.99 4.59
C GLU A 224 -20.18 5.85 5.50
N PRO A 225 -20.88 4.70 5.52
CA PRO A 225 -20.37 3.49 6.14
C PRO A 225 -19.02 3.08 5.55
N LEU A 226 -18.03 2.86 6.43
CA LEU A 226 -16.71 2.38 6.03
C LEU A 226 -16.69 0.86 5.95
N GLU A 227 -17.05 0.37 4.77
CA GLU A 227 -17.07 -1.05 4.42
C GLU A 227 -15.80 -1.42 3.68
N LEU A 228 -14.77 -1.80 4.43
CA LEU A 228 -13.47 -2.16 3.89
C LEU A 228 -13.47 -3.62 3.45
N VAL A 229 -13.02 -3.85 2.21
CA VAL A 229 -12.71 -5.18 1.70
C VAL A 229 -11.20 -5.41 1.73
N ARG A 230 -10.81 -6.69 1.73
CA ARG A 230 -9.41 -7.13 1.58
C ARG A 230 -9.27 -7.91 0.28
N PRO A 231 -8.96 -7.25 -0.84
CA PRO A 231 -8.56 -7.99 -2.03
C PRO A 231 -7.36 -8.85 -1.66
N HIS A 232 -7.42 -10.13 -2.01
CA HIS A 232 -6.37 -11.09 -1.69
C HIS A 232 -5.77 -11.60 -3.00
N PRO A 233 -4.73 -10.94 -3.54
CA PRO A 233 -4.04 -11.43 -4.72
C PRO A 233 -3.41 -12.79 -4.42
N GLY A 234 -3.65 -13.75 -5.31
CA GLY A 234 -2.95 -15.03 -5.30
C GLY A 234 -1.46 -14.90 -5.65
N PRO A 235 -0.72 -16.03 -5.67
CA PRO A 235 0.74 -16.04 -5.83
C PRO A 235 1.26 -15.41 -7.14
N GLU A 236 0.44 -15.33 -8.18
CA GLU A 236 0.83 -14.77 -9.48
C GLU A 236 0.03 -13.50 -9.81
N GLN A 237 -0.65 -12.94 -8.81
CA GLN A 237 -1.53 -11.80 -8.99
C GLN A 237 -1.01 -10.56 -8.29
N VAL A 238 -1.43 -9.42 -8.80
CA VAL A 238 -1.19 -8.10 -8.23
C VAL A 238 -2.53 -7.41 -7.99
N LEU A 239 -2.61 -6.59 -6.95
CA LEU A 239 -3.69 -5.64 -6.76
C LEU A 239 -3.28 -4.32 -7.43
N LEU A 240 -4.05 -3.88 -8.42
CA LEU A 240 -3.93 -2.55 -9.04
C LEU A 240 -5.08 -1.69 -8.51
N PHE A 241 -4.80 -0.47 -8.04
CA PHE A 241 -5.83 0.37 -7.43
C PHE A 241 -5.56 1.87 -7.60
N SER A 242 -6.65 2.64 -7.65
CA SER A 242 -6.62 4.09 -7.71
C SER A 242 -6.11 4.69 -6.40
N PRO A 243 -5.15 5.65 -6.43
CA PRO A 243 -4.68 6.34 -5.22
C PRO A 243 -5.76 7.24 -4.58
N TYR A 244 -6.87 7.46 -5.29
CA TYR A 244 -8.05 8.19 -4.83
C TYR A 244 -8.98 7.33 -3.94
N LEU A 245 -8.79 6.01 -3.93
CA LEU A 245 -9.52 5.14 -3.01
C LEU A 245 -9.07 5.39 -1.57
N LEU A 246 -10.03 5.34 -0.64
CA LEU A 246 -9.73 5.13 0.77
C LEU A 246 -9.12 3.73 0.93
N HIS A 247 -7.88 3.69 1.44
CA HIS A 247 -7.12 2.46 1.68
C HIS A 247 -6.15 2.62 2.85
N GLY A 248 -5.57 1.52 3.33
CA GLY A 248 -4.82 1.50 4.58
C GLY A 248 -5.72 1.16 5.77
N GLY A 249 -5.24 1.35 7.00
CA GLY A 249 -5.90 0.79 8.19
C GLY A 249 -5.82 -0.75 8.27
N ALA A 250 -4.98 -1.35 7.42
CA ALA A 250 -4.85 -2.79 7.21
C ALA A 250 -4.00 -3.43 8.32
N LEU A 251 -4.59 -3.58 9.51
CA LEU A 251 -4.01 -4.37 10.60
C LEU A 251 -3.64 -5.76 10.08
N ASN A 252 -2.48 -6.26 10.47
CA ASN A 252 -2.11 -7.64 10.18
C ASN A 252 -2.75 -8.56 11.23
N LEU A 253 -3.84 -9.22 10.84
CA LEU A 253 -4.60 -10.13 11.71
C LEU A 253 -4.16 -11.59 11.58
N ASN A 254 -3.09 -11.87 10.83
CA ASN A 254 -2.45 -13.19 10.88
C ASN A 254 -2.05 -13.52 12.32
N SER A 255 -2.08 -14.80 12.68
CA SER A 255 -1.60 -15.27 13.98
C SER A 255 -0.07 -15.32 14.06
N ASP A 256 0.61 -15.68 12.97
CA ASP A 256 2.04 -16.04 12.98
C ASP A 256 2.73 -15.75 11.62
N ALA A 257 2.39 -14.64 10.97
CA ALA A 257 3.04 -14.26 9.70
C ALA A 257 3.08 -12.74 9.50
N THR A 258 4.29 -12.19 9.33
CA THR A 258 4.49 -10.80 8.91
C THR A 258 4.05 -10.63 7.46
N ARG A 259 3.21 -9.63 7.21
CA ARG A 259 2.86 -9.23 5.85
C ARG A 259 3.97 -8.37 5.28
N ILE A 260 4.50 -8.79 4.13
CA ILE A 260 5.48 -8.05 3.35
C ILE A 260 4.92 -7.82 1.95
N SER A 261 4.94 -6.57 1.49
CA SER A 261 4.41 -6.21 0.18
C SER A 261 5.28 -5.20 -0.54
N LEU A 262 5.34 -5.34 -1.86
CA LEU A 262 5.83 -4.32 -2.77
C LEU A 262 4.71 -3.32 -3.07
N GLU A 263 5.05 -2.04 -2.98
CA GLU A 263 4.23 -0.93 -3.43
C GLU A 263 5.00 -0.12 -4.48
N MET A 264 4.36 0.13 -5.62
CA MET A 264 4.88 1.00 -6.68
C MET A 264 3.76 1.87 -7.22
N ARG A 265 4.13 3.01 -7.81
CA ARG A 265 3.21 4.00 -8.37
C ARG A 265 3.60 4.29 -9.80
N PHE A 266 2.61 4.47 -10.67
CA PHE A 266 2.79 4.67 -12.10
C PHE A 266 1.97 5.86 -12.56
N TRP A 267 2.50 6.61 -13.52
CA TRP A 267 1.84 7.76 -14.16
C TRP A 267 1.82 7.58 -15.66
N ALA A 268 0.87 8.21 -16.34
CA ALA A 268 0.80 8.18 -17.80
C ALA A 268 2.09 8.69 -18.46
N VAL A 269 2.39 8.12 -19.62
CA VAL A 269 3.49 8.56 -20.51
C VAL A 269 3.01 9.66 -21.45
#